data_AF-A0A965VD29-F1
#
_entry.id   AF-A0A965VD29-F1
#
_cell.length_a   1.000
_cell.length_b   1.000
_cell.length_c   1.000
_cell.angle_alpha   90.00
_cell.angle_beta   90.00
_cell.angle_gamma   90.00
#
_symmetry.space_group_name_H-M   'P 1'
#
loop_
_entity.id
_entity.type
_entity.pdbx_description
1 polymer ?
#
loop_
_entity_poly.entity_id
_entity_poly.type
_entity_poly.pdbx_seq_one_letter_code
_entity_poly.pdbx_strand_id
1 'polypeptide(L)'
;MTLIQRIAVWPWPEALAVAFAFAWGAIIGSFLNVVVYRVPRGLSVVVGRSRCPACGTPIRPCDNVPVLGWLWLCGRCRGCRSPISVAYPLVEATCGLLVAAVAAVDLVRGGGLDRVLFQGDWRPVLSWAWHSGLLLALLAWALLLRGGRTNP
;
A
#
# COMPACT_ATOMS: atom_id res chain seq x y z
N MET A 1 -23.20 11.77 -20.18
CA MET A 1 -23.10 10.55 -19.33
C MET A 1 -22.68 11.00 -17.94
N THR A 2 -23.51 10.80 -16.91
CA THR A 2 -23.26 11.30 -15.54
C THR A 2 -22.19 10.45 -14.84
N LEU A 3 -21.49 11.01 -13.83
CA LEU A 3 -20.46 10.33 -13.03
C LEU A 3 -20.93 8.96 -12.49
N ILE A 4 -22.20 8.89 -12.08
CA ILE A 4 -22.86 7.68 -11.57
C ILE A 4 -22.97 6.59 -12.63
N GLN A 5 -23.29 6.95 -13.88
CA GLN A 5 -23.36 5.98 -14.97
C GLN A 5 -21.99 5.44 -15.38
N ARG A 6 -20.90 6.19 -15.17
CA ARG A 6 -19.54 5.65 -15.38
C ARG A 6 -19.14 4.64 -14.31
N ILE A 7 -19.55 4.85 -13.06
CA ILE A 7 -19.27 3.92 -11.95
C ILE A 7 -20.07 2.62 -12.11
N ALA A 8 -21.35 2.73 -12.51
CA ALA A 8 -22.25 1.57 -12.63
C ALA A 8 -21.92 0.63 -13.80
N VAL A 9 -21.14 1.07 -14.78
CA VAL A 9 -20.84 0.33 -16.02
C VAL A 9 -19.33 0.18 -16.22
N TRP A 10 -18.59 0.07 -15.12
CA TRP A 10 -17.14 0.02 -15.13
C TRP A 10 -16.62 -1.13 -16.02
N PRO A 11 -15.84 -0.85 -17.08
CA PRO A 11 -15.32 -1.90 -17.93
C PRO A 11 -14.19 -2.66 -17.21
N TRP A 12 -14.04 -3.94 -17.55
CA TRP A 12 -13.07 -4.85 -16.92
C TRP A 12 -11.61 -4.35 -16.94
N PRO A 13 -11.09 -3.64 -17.95
CA PRO A 13 -9.71 -3.12 -17.95
C PRO A 13 -9.46 -2.08 -16.86
N GLU A 14 -10.40 -1.17 -16.64
CA GLU A 14 -10.27 -0.15 -15.61
C GLU A 14 -10.32 -0.79 -14.22
N ALA A 15 -11.06 -1.90 -14.04
CA ALA A 15 -11.16 -2.56 -12.75
C ALA A 15 -9.83 -3.22 -12.40
N LEU A 16 -9.20 -3.83 -13.41
CA LEU A 16 -7.84 -4.35 -13.30
C LEU A 16 -6.84 -3.24 -13.01
N ALA A 17 -6.97 -2.07 -13.62
CA ALA A 17 -6.10 -0.93 -13.33
C ALA A 17 -6.23 -0.46 -11.87
N VAL A 18 -7.45 -0.39 -11.33
CA VAL A 18 -7.69 -0.04 -9.91
C VAL A 18 -7.16 -1.13 -8.97
N ALA A 19 -7.37 -2.41 -9.29
CA ALA A 19 -6.83 -3.52 -8.50
C ALA A 19 -5.30 -3.55 -8.51
N PHE A 20 -4.68 -3.27 -9.66
CA PHE A 20 -3.24 -3.11 -9.77
C PHE A 20 -2.74 -1.94 -8.92
N ALA A 21 -3.42 -0.78 -8.98
CA ALA A 21 -3.10 0.38 -8.16
C ALA A 21 -3.19 0.08 -6.66
N PHE A 22 -4.19 -0.70 -6.23
CA PHE A 22 -4.30 -1.18 -4.85
C PHE A 22 -3.09 -2.04 -4.46
N ALA A 23 -2.75 -3.05 -5.26
CA ALA A 23 -1.63 -3.94 -4.99
C ALA A 23 -0.31 -3.16 -4.90
N TRP A 24 -0.11 -2.20 -5.80
CA TRP A 24 1.06 -1.32 -5.81
C TRP A 24 1.15 -0.47 -4.53
N GLY A 25 0.05 0.17 -4.14
CA GLY A 25 -0.01 0.94 -2.90
C GLY A 25 0.24 0.07 -1.66
N ALA A 26 -0.30 -1.15 -1.62
CA ALA A 26 -0.10 -2.07 -0.50
C ALA A 26 1.36 -2.54 -0.38
N ILE A 27 2.06 -2.77 -1.51
CA ILE A 27 3.50 -3.06 -1.53
C ILE A 27 4.30 -1.90 -0.93
N ILE A 28 4.00 -0.66 -1.36
CA ILE A 28 4.64 0.54 -0.80
C ILE A 28 4.34 0.65 0.71
N GLY A 29 3.11 0.38 1.13
CA GLY A 29 2.74 0.36 2.56
C GLY A 29 3.52 -0.69 3.36
N SER A 30 3.76 -1.86 2.79
CA SER A 30 4.56 -2.91 3.44
C SER A 30 6.02 -2.49 3.61
N PHE A 31 6.59 -1.81 2.61
CA PHE A 31 7.91 -1.19 2.77
C PHE A 31 7.91 -0.05 3.79
N LEU A 32 6.86 0.76 3.84
CA LEU A 32 6.73 1.88 4.78
C LEU A 32 6.73 1.39 6.24
N ASN A 33 6.16 0.22 6.53
CA ASN A 33 6.27 -0.41 7.85
C ASN A 33 7.73 -0.64 8.27
N VAL A 34 8.61 -1.01 7.34
CA VAL A 34 10.06 -1.15 7.61
C VAL A 34 10.69 0.21 7.90
N VAL A 35 10.38 1.21 7.08
CA VAL A 35 10.92 2.58 7.24
C VAL A 35 10.52 3.19 8.59
N VAL A 36 9.23 3.13 8.93
CA VAL A 36 8.68 3.68 10.18
C VAL A 36 9.30 3.00 11.41
N TYR A 37 9.58 1.70 11.32
CA TYR A 37 10.22 0.99 12.42
C TYR A 37 11.72 1.31 12.56
N ARG A 38 12.45 1.32 11.44
CA ARG A 38 13.93 1.35 11.43
C ARG A 38 14.54 2.74 11.47
N VAL A 39 13.97 3.71 10.76
CA VAL A 39 14.55 5.06 10.62
C VAL A 39 14.66 5.78 11.97
N PRO A 40 13.61 5.84 12.82
CA PRO A 40 13.73 6.49 14.14
C PRO A 40 14.73 5.83 15.09
N ARG A 41 15.13 4.58 14.79
CA ARG A 41 16.07 3.78 15.59
C ARG A 41 17.49 3.76 15.01
N GLY A 42 17.75 4.53 13.95
CA GLY A 42 19.05 4.55 13.27
C GLY A 42 19.43 3.21 12.63
N LEU A 43 18.45 2.31 12.41
CA LEU A 43 18.70 1.00 11.80
C LEU A 43 18.68 1.10 10.27
N SER A 44 19.48 0.27 9.61
CA SER A 44 19.50 0.20 8.14
C SER A 44 18.16 -0.28 7.58
N VAL A 45 17.60 0.45 6.62
CA VAL A 45 16.37 0.06 5.91
C VAL A 45 16.60 -1.00 4.83
N VAL A 46 17.83 -1.10 4.31
CA VAL A 46 18.19 -2.02 3.22
C VAL A 46 18.70 -3.36 3.77
N VAL A 47 19.40 -3.35 4.90
CA VAL A 47 20.08 -4.54 5.44
C VAL A 47 19.18 -5.26 6.45
N GLY A 48 19.00 -6.57 6.28
CA GLY A 48 18.34 -7.45 7.26
C GLY A 48 16.89 -7.82 6.91
N ARG A 49 16.54 -9.09 7.12
CA ARG A 49 15.19 -9.65 6.86
C ARG A 49 14.21 -9.33 7.99
N SER A 50 12.92 -9.25 7.65
CA SER A 50 11.83 -9.22 8.64
C SER A 50 11.86 -10.50 9.49
N ARG A 51 11.79 -10.34 10.81
CA ARG A 51 11.82 -11.42 11.80
C ARG A 51 10.70 -11.23 12.80
N CYS A 52 10.23 -12.33 13.36
CA CYS A 52 9.34 -12.27 14.51
C CYS A 52 10.06 -11.63 15.71
N PRO A 53 9.47 -10.62 16.38
CA PRO A 53 10.10 -9.98 17.53
C PRO A 53 10.16 -10.88 18.77
N ALA A 54 9.29 -11.90 18.87
CA ALA A 54 9.26 -12.81 20.02
C ALA A 54 10.25 -13.98 19.90
N CYS A 55 10.35 -14.61 18.72
CA CYS A 55 11.16 -15.82 18.55
C CYS A 55 12.32 -15.68 17.56
N GLY A 56 12.48 -14.51 16.91
CA GLY A 56 13.58 -14.25 15.97
C GLY A 56 13.52 -15.02 14.63
N THR A 57 12.53 -15.90 14.45
CA THR A 57 12.33 -16.67 13.21
C THR A 57 12.13 -15.72 12.04
N PRO A 58 12.85 -15.91 10.91
CA PRO A 58 12.66 -15.08 9.72
C PRO A 58 11.25 -15.28 9.15
N ILE A 59 10.63 -14.18 8.73
CA ILE A 59 9.32 -14.20 8.06
C ILE A 59 9.54 -14.72 6.63
N ARG A 60 8.73 -15.70 6.22
CA ARG A 60 8.79 -16.27 4.86
C ARG A 60 8.22 -15.26 3.86
N PRO A 61 8.67 -15.24 2.60
CA PRO A 61 8.12 -14.33 1.59
C PRO A 61 6.59 -14.45 1.42
N CYS A 62 6.04 -15.66 1.49
CA CYS A 62 4.61 -15.90 1.43
C CYS A 62 3.83 -15.36 2.64
N ASP A 63 4.47 -15.28 3.81
CA ASP A 63 3.89 -14.68 5.02
C ASP A 63 3.98 -13.14 5.00
N ASN A 64 4.76 -12.57 4.07
CA ASN A 64 5.00 -11.14 3.91
C ASN A 64 4.24 -10.55 2.71
N VAL A 65 3.24 -11.26 2.18
CA VAL A 65 2.32 -10.70 1.17
C VAL A 65 1.43 -9.66 1.86
N PRO A 66 1.38 -8.40 1.38
CA PRO A 66 0.67 -7.32 2.05
C PRO A 66 -0.79 -7.68 2.33
N VAL A 67 -1.25 -7.41 3.56
CA VAL A 67 -2.58 -7.73 4.12
C VAL A 67 -2.86 -9.24 4.22
N LEU A 68 -2.68 -9.99 3.14
CA LEU A 68 -3.00 -11.41 3.01
C LEU A 68 -2.17 -12.31 3.91
N GLY A 69 -0.87 -12.03 4.07
CA GLY A 69 0.00 -12.80 4.95
C GLY A 69 -0.46 -12.75 6.41
N TRP A 70 -0.87 -11.57 6.88
CA TRP A 70 -1.42 -11.40 8.23
C TRP A 70 -2.76 -12.12 8.39
N LEU A 71 -3.66 -12.01 7.39
CA LEU A 71 -4.97 -12.68 7.39
C LEU A 71 -4.82 -14.20 7.40
N TRP A 72 -3.94 -14.76 6.55
CA TRP A 72 -3.67 -16.19 6.47
C TRP A 72 -3.15 -16.75 7.81
N LEU A 73 -2.31 -15.97 8.49
CA LEU A 73 -1.75 -16.34 9.79
C LEU A 73 -2.68 -16.01 10.97
N CYS A 74 -3.86 -15.46 10.70
CA CYS A 74 -4.81 -14.94 11.70
C CYS A 74 -4.14 -14.00 12.72
N GLY A 75 -3.22 -13.16 12.25
CA GLY A 75 -2.47 -12.22 13.07
C GLY A 75 -1.49 -12.85 14.07
N ARG A 76 -0.99 -14.06 13.82
CA ARG A 76 -0.05 -14.77 14.72
C ARG A 76 1.20 -15.25 14.01
N CYS A 77 2.34 -15.28 14.70
CA CYS A 77 3.55 -15.84 14.13
C CYS A 77 3.37 -17.34 13.80
N ARG A 78 3.86 -17.76 12.62
CA ARG A 78 3.85 -19.17 12.20
C ARG A 78 4.63 -20.09 13.15
N GLY A 79 5.74 -19.60 13.71
CA GLY A 79 6.63 -20.39 14.58
C GLY A 79 6.13 -20.43 16.04
N CYS A 80 6.08 -19.27 16.70
CA CYS A 80 5.80 -19.18 18.13
C CYS A 80 4.36 -18.77 18.48
N ARG A 81 3.49 -18.52 17.48
CA ARG A 81 2.09 -18.08 17.66
C ARG A 81 1.91 -16.76 18.41
N SER A 82 2.99 -16.01 18.69
CA SER A 82 2.90 -14.67 19.28
C SER A 82 2.05 -13.75 18.38
N PRO A 83 1.27 -12.83 18.96
CA PRO A 83 0.46 -11.90 18.16
C PRO A 83 1.36 -10.99 17.32
N ILE A 84 0.95 -10.76 16.06
CA ILE A 84 1.53 -9.78 15.15
C ILE A 84 0.61 -8.57 15.14
N SER A 85 1.16 -7.38 15.37
CA SER A 85 0.39 -6.13 15.48
C SER A 85 -0.49 -5.90 14.25
N VAL A 86 -1.74 -5.50 14.49
CA VAL A 86 -2.71 -5.13 13.44
C VAL A 86 -2.32 -3.83 12.72
N ALA A 87 -1.42 -3.03 13.31
CA ALA A 87 -0.93 -1.81 12.65
C ALA A 87 -0.27 -2.10 11.29
N TYR A 88 0.42 -3.24 11.16
CA TYR A 88 1.10 -3.63 9.92
C TYR A 88 0.13 -3.77 8.73
N PRO A 89 -0.88 -4.67 8.77
CA PRO A 89 -1.83 -4.81 7.67
C PRO A 89 -2.72 -3.56 7.49
N LEU A 90 -2.95 -2.77 8.54
CA LEU A 90 -3.71 -1.52 8.42
C LEU A 90 -2.96 -0.47 7.60
N VAL A 91 -1.66 -0.29 7.82
CA VAL A 91 -0.83 0.63 7.01
C VAL A 91 -0.79 0.16 5.56
N GLU A 92 -0.60 -1.14 5.32
CA GLU A 92 -0.63 -1.75 3.98
C GLU A 92 -1.96 -1.50 3.26
N ALA A 93 -3.09 -1.80 3.92
CA ALA A 93 -4.42 -1.58 3.36
C ALA A 93 -4.69 -0.10 3.12
N THR A 94 -4.28 0.79 4.03
CA THR A 94 -4.48 2.25 3.89
C THR A 94 -3.73 2.78 2.67
N CYS A 95 -2.45 2.41 2.49
CA CYS A 95 -1.70 2.80 1.31
C CYS A 95 -2.32 2.25 0.02
N GLY A 96 -2.73 0.97 0.01
CA GLY A 96 -3.43 0.37 -1.12
C GLY A 96 -4.71 1.10 -1.48
N LEU A 97 -5.57 1.38 -0.49
CA LEU A 97 -6.84 2.09 -0.69
C LEU A 97 -6.64 3.52 -1.18
N LEU A 98 -5.66 4.27 -0.65
CA LEU A 98 -5.38 5.62 -1.11
C LEU A 98 -4.99 5.64 -2.60
N VAL A 99 -4.05 4.79 -2.99
CA VAL A 99 -3.55 4.73 -4.37
C VAL A 99 -4.64 4.25 -5.34
N ALA A 100 -5.44 3.27 -4.93
CA ALA A 100 -6.59 2.79 -5.70
C ALA A 100 -7.69 3.85 -5.84
N ALA A 101 -7.98 4.61 -4.78
CA ALA A 101 -8.97 5.68 -4.81
C ALA A 101 -8.57 6.80 -5.77
N VAL A 102 -7.29 7.21 -5.78
CA VAL A 102 -6.78 8.19 -6.75
C VAL A 102 -6.93 7.65 -8.17
N ALA A 103 -6.56 6.38 -8.42
CA ALA A 103 -6.71 5.77 -9.75
C ALA A 103 -8.18 5.75 -10.20
N ALA A 104 -9.10 5.39 -9.31
CA ALA A 104 -10.52 5.38 -9.62
C ALA A 104 -11.04 6.78 -9.97
N VAL A 105 -10.66 7.80 -9.19
CA VAL A 105 -11.06 9.19 -9.44
C VAL A 105 -10.50 9.69 -10.78
N ASP A 106 -9.22 9.43 -11.05
CA ASP A 106 -8.56 9.88 -12.28
C ASP A 106 -9.12 9.15 -13.52
N LEU A 107 -9.48 7.87 -13.43
CA LEU A 107 -10.12 7.15 -14.54
C LEU A 107 -11.54 7.65 -14.81
N VAL A 108 -12.32 7.91 -13.76
CA VAL A 108 -13.70 8.42 -13.90
C VAL A 108 -13.71 9.83 -14.50
N ARG A 109 -12.81 10.70 -14.05
CA ARG A 109 -12.73 12.10 -14.49
C ARG A 109 -11.94 12.29 -15.78
N GLY A 110 -10.88 11.51 -15.95
CA GLY A 110 -9.90 11.63 -17.02
C GLY A 110 -10.37 11.03 -18.34
N GLY A 111 -11.38 10.17 -18.35
CA GLY A 111 -12.01 9.66 -19.57
C GLY A 111 -12.01 8.14 -19.69
N GLY A 112 -11.13 7.45 -18.96
CA GLY A 112 -10.95 6.00 -19.03
C GLY A 112 -9.49 5.64 -19.33
N LEU A 113 -9.22 4.34 -19.44
CA LEU A 113 -7.88 3.83 -19.76
C LEU A 113 -7.56 3.93 -21.27
N ASP A 114 -8.59 4.13 -22.09
CA ASP A 114 -8.52 4.29 -23.54
C ASP A 114 -7.59 5.43 -23.98
N ARG A 115 -7.62 6.56 -23.26
CA ARG A 115 -6.74 7.71 -23.54
C ARG A 115 -5.26 7.38 -23.37
N VAL A 116 -4.94 6.56 -22.37
CA VAL A 116 -3.56 6.14 -22.13
C VAL A 116 -3.14 5.11 -23.17
N LEU A 117 -3.97 4.08 -23.39
CA LEU A 117 -3.61 2.93 -24.21
C LEU A 117 -3.64 3.20 -25.71
N PHE A 118 -4.63 3.96 -26.20
CA PHE A 118 -4.87 4.14 -27.63
C PHE A 118 -4.54 5.55 -28.13
N GLN A 119 -4.61 6.56 -27.26
CA GLN A 119 -4.33 7.95 -27.63
C GLN A 119 -2.93 8.41 -27.18
N GLY A 120 -2.22 7.60 -26.40
CA GLY A 120 -0.88 7.92 -25.89
C GLY A 120 -0.85 9.12 -24.94
N ASP A 121 -1.99 9.50 -24.34
CA ASP A 121 -2.06 10.61 -23.39
C ASP A 121 -1.63 10.13 -22.00
N TRP A 122 -0.39 10.44 -21.63
CA TRP A 122 0.20 10.06 -20.34
C TRP A 122 -0.19 10.97 -19.17
N ARG A 123 -0.92 12.06 -19.42
CA ARG A 123 -1.31 13.02 -18.36
C ARG A 123 -2.06 12.37 -17.19
N PRO A 124 -3.02 11.44 -17.41
CA PRO A 124 -3.70 10.75 -16.31
C PRO A 124 -2.73 9.91 -15.46
N VAL A 125 -1.73 9.27 -16.07
CA VAL A 125 -0.73 8.47 -15.35
C VAL A 125 0.16 9.38 -14.50
N LEU A 126 0.60 10.51 -15.04
CA LEU A 126 1.42 11.48 -14.31
C LEU A 126 0.62 12.13 -13.17
N SER A 127 -0.65 12.49 -13.40
CA SER A 127 -1.57 12.97 -12.37
C SER A 127 -1.70 11.94 -11.24
N TRP A 128 -2.00 10.70 -11.59
CA TRP A 128 -2.16 9.62 -10.62
C TRP A 128 -0.88 9.42 -9.79
N ALA A 129 0.27 9.37 -10.45
CA ALA A 129 1.56 9.21 -9.79
C ALA A 129 1.87 10.36 -8.83
N TRP A 130 1.60 11.61 -9.23
CA TRP A 130 1.80 12.80 -8.40
C TRP A 130 0.92 12.79 -7.15
N HIS A 131 -0.40 12.64 -7.32
CA HIS A 131 -1.35 12.65 -6.20
C HIS A 131 -1.11 11.48 -5.25
N SER A 132 -0.86 10.28 -5.80
CA SER A 132 -0.55 9.09 -5.00
C SER A 132 0.75 9.27 -4.23
N GLY A 133 1.81 9.76 -4.89
CA GLY A 133 3.10 10.03 -4.26
C GLY A 133 3.00 11.05 -3.13
N LEU A 134 2.25 12.15 -3.34
CA LEU A 134 2.01 13.16 -2.32
C LEU A 134 1.28 12.57 -1.10
N LEU A 135 0.19 11.83 -1.31
CA LEU A 135 -0.58 11.22 -0.22
C LEU A 135 0.25 10.20 0.57
N LEU A 136 1.02 9.36 -0.13
CA LEU A 136 1.92 8.40 0.51
C LEU A 136 3.04 9.10 1.28
N ALA A 137 3.61 10.18 0.76
CA ALA A 137 4.63 10.97 1.46
C ALA A 137 4.08 11.63 2.73
N LEU A 138 2.87 12.20 2.67
CA LEU A 138 2.20 12.78 3.83
C LEU A 138 1.87 11.71 4.89
N LEU A 139 1.38 10.56 4.47
CA LEU A 139 1.12 9.43 5.36
C LEU A 139 2.43 8.92 6.00
N ALA A 140 3.49 8.76 5.22
CA ALA A 140 4.80 8.36 5.70
C ALA A 140 5.35 9.34 6.74
N TRP A 141 5.26 10.64 6.45
CA TRP A 141 5.64 11.70 7.38
C TRP A 141 4.85 11.62 8.68
N ALA A 142 3.53 11.48 8.61
CA ALA A 142 2.67 11.35 9.79
C ALA A 142 3.02 10.10 10.63
N LEU A 143 3.29 8.96 9.99
CA LEU A 143 3.68 7.73 10.67
C LEU A 143 5.06 7.84 11.32
N LEU A 144 6.03 8.50 10.68
CA LEU A 144 7.36 8.75 11.25
C LEU A 144 7.28 9.66 12.49
N LEU A 145 6.49 10.73 12.43
CA LEU A 145 6.25 11.60 13.58
C LEU A 145 5.59 10.86 14.76
N ARG A 146 4.74 9.88 14.49
CA ARG A 146 4.13 9.04 15.52
C ARG A 146 5.10 8.00 16.07
N GLY A 147 5.86 7.34 15.18
CA GLY A 147 6.83 6.31 15.53
C GLY A 147 7.96 6.86 16.41
N GLY A 148 8.42 8.08 16.15
CA GLY A 148 9.42 8.78 16.97
C GLY A 148 8.98 9.08 18.40
N ARG A 149 7.66 9.23 18.66
CA ARG A 149 7.12 9.49 20.01
C ARG A 149 6.96 8.25 20.88
N THR A 150 7.02 7.06 20.28
CA THR A 150 6.88 5.77 21.00
C THR A 150 8.23 5.19 21.46
N ASN A 151 9.28 6.00 21.45
CA ASN A 151 10.58 5.65 22.01
C ASN A 151 10.62 6.15 23.47
N PRO A 152 10.76 5.28 24.49
CA PRO A 152 11.20 5.73 25.80
C PRO A 152 12.63 6.29 25.74
#